data_AF-A0A0Q9APV2-F1
#
_entry.id   AF-A0A0Q9APV2-F1
#
_cell.length_a   1.000
_cell.length_b   1.000
_cell.length_c   1.000
_cell.angle_alpha   90.00
_cell.angle_beta   90.00
_cell.angle_gamma   90.00
#
_symmetry.space_group_name_H-M   'P 1'
#
loop_
_entity.id
_entity.type
_entity.pdbx_description
1 polymer ?
#
loop_
_entity_poly.entity_id
_entity_poly.type
_entity_poly.pdbx_seq_one_letter_code
_entity_poly.pdbx_strand_id
1 'polypeptide(L)' 'MAVFDRSDGTYRDGVGQVVGSLEQVRFEKRMQIGSSSPKLVAVTPHGAYVLKRGNPFGGRIHGMDAVLSTAIFGPER' A
#
# COMPACT_ATOMS: atom_id res chain seq x y z
N MET A 1 9.14 10.17 -0.67
CA MET A 1 9.04 8.71 -0.41
C MET A 1 7.81 8.48 0.43
N ALA A 2 6.97 7.49 0.10
CA ALA A 2 5.82 7.17 0.96
C ALA A 2 6.29 6.51 2.26
N VAL A 3 5.73 6.90 3.41
CA VAL A 3 6.17 6.46 4.75
C VAL A 3 4.96 6.06 5.60
N PHE A 4 5.05 4.88 6.23
CA PHE A 4 4.12 4.42 7.26
C PHE A 4 4.76 4.62 8.63
N ASP A 5 4.46 5.73 9.29
CA ASP A 5 5.06 6.11 10.57
C ASP A 5 4.29 5.48 11.73
N ARG A 6 4.83 4.40 12.30
CA ARG A 6 4.18 3.66 13.39
C ARG A 6 4.25 4.38 14.74
N SER A 7 5.22 5.27 14.91
CA SER A 7 5.34 6.04 16.15
C SER A 7 4.31 7.16 16.18
N ASP A 8 4.07 7.80 15.03
CA ASP A 8 3.06 8.86 14.88
C ASP A 8 1.66 8.31 14.49
N GLY A 9 1.59 7.05 14.09
CA GLY A 9 0.34 6.43 13.63
C GLY A 9 -0.15 6.98 12.28
N THR A 10 0.73 7.56 11.44
CA THR A 10 0.34 8.26 10.22
C THR A 10 0.89 7.63 8.94
N TYR A 11 0.11 7.74 7.85
CA TYR A 11 0.57 7.47 6.50
C TYR A 11 0.89 8.78 5.78
N ARG A 12 2.14 8.92 5.33
CA ARG A 12 2.63 10.06 4.55
C ARG A 12 2.88 9.66 3.10
N ASP A 13 2.42 10.48 2.16
CA ASP A 13 2.52 10.20 0.74
C ASP A 13 3.94 10.45 0.17
N GLY A 14 4.07 10.37 -1.16
CA GLY A 14 5.34 10.55 -1.85
C GLY A 14 6.00 11.92 -1.63
N VAL A 15 5.21 12.95 -1.30
CA VAL A 15 5.66 14.33 -1.05
C VAL A 15 5.71 14.68 0.44
N GLY A 16 5.39 13.72 1.32
CA GLY A 16 5.47 13.88 2.78
C GLY A 16 4.20 14.41 3.44
N GLN A 17 3.11 14.58 2.69
CA GLN A 17 1.82 15.00 3.25
C GLN A 17 1.18 13.84 4.02
N VAL A 18 0.63 14.12 5.20
CA VAL A 18 -0.17 13.14 5.95
C VAL A 18 -1.49 12.96 5.22
N VAL A 19 -1.74 11.74 4.75
CA VAL A 19 -2.93 11.40 3.94
C VAL A 19 -3.88 10.44 4.65
N GLY A 20 -3.60 10.08 5.91
CA GLY A 20 -4.52 9.33 6.77
C GLY A 20 -3.85 8.74 8.01
N SER A 21 -4.68 8.26 8.93
CA SER A 21 -4.26 7.42 10.07
C SER A 21 -3.90 6.01 9.59
N LEU A 22 -2.85 5.41 10.14
CA LEU A 22 -2.42 4.05 9.81
C LEU A 22 -3.49 3.00 10.08
N GLU A 23 -4.32 3.19 11.11
CA GLU A 23 -5.40 2.25 11.45
C GLU A 23 -6.49 2.17 10.36
N GLN A 24 -6.57 3.20 9.53
CA GLN A 24 -7.53 3.31 8.42
C GLN A 24 -6.91 2.89 7.08
N VAL A 25 -5.61 2.57 7.06
CA VAL A 25 -4.91 2.14 5.86
C VAL A 25 -5.17 0.66 5.62
N ARG A 26 -5.57 0.32 4.39
CA ARG A 26 -5.65 -1.07 3.92
C ARG A 26 -4.79 -1.27 2.68
N PHE A 27 -4.15 -2.43 2.56
CA PHE A 27 -3.36 -2.76 1.38
C PHE A 27 -4.17 -3.63 0.42
N GLU A 28 -4.24 -3.20 -0.85
CA GLU A 28 -5.01 -3.91 -1.87
C GLU A 28 -4.19 -4.08 -3.15
N LYS A 29 -4.45 -5.21 -3.83
CA LYS A 29 -4.05 -5.42 -5.23
C LYS A 29 -5.18 -4.96 -6.14
N ARG A 30 -4.90 -4.04 -7.05
CA ARG A 30 -5.88 -3.54 -8.04
C ARG A 30 -5.40 -3.80 -9.46
N MET A 31 -6.29 -4.32 -10.31
CA MET A 31 -6.02 -4.41 -11.75
C MET A 31 -5.92 -3.01 -12.35
N GLN A 32 -5.04 -2.85 -13.32
CA GLN A 32 -4.86 -1.60 -14.06
C GLN A 32 -5.19 -1.82 -15.54
N ILE A 33 -5.89 -0.86 -16.14
CA ILE A 33 -6.25 -0.91 -17.55
C ILE A 33 -4.95 -0.88 -18.38
N GLY A 34 -4.83 -1.80 -19.33
CA GLY A 34 -3.64 -1.92 -20.20
C GLY A 34 -2.49 -2.76 -19.63
N SER A 35 -2.66 -3.45 -18.50
CA SER A 35 -1.66 -4.40 -17.98
C SER A 35 -2.32 -5.66 -17.42
N SER A 36 -1.68 -6.81 -17.66
CA SER A 36 -2.01 -8.09 -17.01
C SER A 36 -1.51 -8.20 -15.57
N SER A 37 -0.71 -7.22 -15.09
CA SER A 37 -0.15 -7.22 -13.74
C SER A 37 -0.89 -6.23 -12.81
N PRO A 38 -1.35 -6.68 -11.63
CA PRO A 38 -1.98 -5.80 -10.65
C PRO A 38 -0.97 -4.83 -10.05
N LYS A 39 -1.43 -3.63 -9.67
CA LYS A 39 -0.70 -2.68 -8.83
C LYS A 39 -1.06 -2.88 -7.37
N LEU A 40 -0.11 -2.59 -6.48
CA LEU A 40 -0.32 -2.51 -5.05
C LEU A 40 -0.65 -1.07 -4.64
N VAL A 41 -1.74 -0.90 -3.89
CA VAL A 41 -2.19 0.41 -3.39
C VAL A 41 -2.38 0.40 -1.88
N ALA A 42 -2.15 1.55 -1.25
CA ALA A 42 -2.67 1.87 0.07
C ALA A 42 -4.01 2.59 -0.08
N VAL A 43 -5.06 2.04 0.53
CA VAL A 43 -6.41 2.62 0.53
C VAL A 43 -6.62 3.32 1.86
N THR A 44 -7.11 4.55 1.78
CA THR A 44 -7.45 5.42 2.90
C THR A 44 -8.85 6.00 2.68
N PRO A 45 -9.47 6.63 3.69
CA PRO A 45 -10.70 7.40 3.50
C PRO A 45 -10.59 8.52 2.45
N HIS A 46 -9.38 9.04 2.22
CA HIS A 46 -9.10 10.13 1.27
C HIS A 46 -8.79 9.65 -0.15
N GLY A 47 -8.68 8.34 -0.37
CA GLY A 47 -8.41 7.75 -1.68
C GLY A 47 -7.36 6.64 -1.67
N ALA A 48 -7.01 6.18 -2.87
CA ALA A 48 -6.05 5.09 -3.07
C ALA A 48 -4.73 5.61 -3.65
N TYR A 49 -3.63 5.31 -2.95
CA TYR A 49 -2.28 5.75 -3.28
C TYR A 49 -1.46 4.58 -3.80
N VAL A 50 -0.83 4.73 -4.97
CA VAL A 50 -0.04 3.64 -5.60
C VAL A 50 1.31 3.51 -4.90
N LEU A 51 1.56 2.36 -4.28
CA LEU A 51 2.84 2.05 -3.65
C LEU A 51 3.82 1.44 -4.64
N LYS A 52 3.33 0.49 -5.44
CA LYS A 52 4.12 -0.20 -6.46
C LYS A 52 3.22 -0.59 -7.62
N ARG A 53 3.63 -0.25 -8.85
CA ARG A 53 2.98 -0.79 -10.05
C ARG A 53 3.55 -2.16 -10.34
N GLY A 54 2.68 -3.14 -10.61
CA GLY A 54 3.12 -4.40 -11.19
C GLY A 54 3.73 -4.13 -12.56
N ASN A 55 4.85 -4.78 -12.84
CA ASN A 55 5.46 -4.84 -14.16
C ASN A 55 5.42 -6.31 -14.61
N PRO A 56 4.92 -6.65 -15.81
CA PRO A 56 4.96 -8.02 -16.33
C PRO A 56 6.37 -8.63 -16.34
N PHE A 57 7.43 -7.81 -16.35
CA PHE A 57 8.84 -8.24 -16.34
C PHE A 57 9.51 -8.16 -14.94
N GLY A 58 8.78 -7.72 -13.91
CA GLY A 58 9.35 -7.36 -12.60
C GLY A 58 9.19 -8.38 -11.47
N GLY A 59 8.78 -9.61 -11.79
CA GLY A 59 8.49 -10.65 -10.79
C GLY A 59 7.07 -10.53 -10.23
N ARG A 60 6.40 -11.68 -10.09
CA ARG A 60 5.00 -11.76 -9.64
C ARG A 60 4.89 -11.24 -8.20
N ILE A 61 4.09 -10.20 -7.99
CA ILE A 61 3.74 -9.67 -6.65
C ILE A 61 2.70 -10.62 -6.01
N HIS A 62 3.13 -11.78 -5.51
CA HIS A 62 2.25 -12.67 -4.73
C HIS A 62 2.36 -12.33 -3.25
N GLY A 63 1.22 -12.10 -2.59
CA GLY A 63 1.13 -11.94 -1.13
C GLY A 63 1.68 -10.64 -0.53
N MET A 64 2.12 -9.65 -1.33
CA MET A 64 2.67 -8.39 -0.77
C MET A 64 1.67 -7.61 0.08
N ASP A 65 0.38 -7.68 -0.25
CA ASP A 65 -0.70 -7.13 0.55
C ASP A 65 -0.68 -7.70 1.97
N ALA A 66 -0.67 -9.03 2.11
CA ALA A 66 -0.58 -9.69 3.41
C ALA A 66 0.75 -9.39 4.13
N VAL A 67 1.89 -9.46 3.43
CA VAL A 67 3.21 -9.17 4.01
C VAL A 67 3.29 -7.75 4.53
N LEU A 68 2.78 -6.76 3.79
CA LEU A 68 2.76 -5.37 4.23
C LEU A 68 1.79 -5.16 5.37
N SER A 69 0.60 -5.76 5.34
CA SER A 69 -0.32 -5.74 6.47
C SER A 69 0.36 -6.28 7.73
N THR A 70 0.98 -7.45 7.67
CA THR A 70 1.71 -8.03 8.82
C THR A 70 2.89 -7.16 9.24
N ALA A 71 3.66 -6.63 8.30
CA ALA A 71 4.82 -5.83 8.61
C ALA A 71 4.42 -4.54 9.33
N ILE A 72 3.37 -3.84 8.87
CA ILE A 72 2.96 -2.53 9.37
C ILE A 72 2.06 -2.65 10.61
N PHE A 73 1.10 -3.58 10.61
CA PHE A 73 0.06 -3.71 11.64
C PHE A 73 0.30 -4.86 12.62
N GLY A 74 1.23 -5.77 12.33
CA GLY A 74 1.44 -7.01 13.09
C GLY A 74 0.59 -8.17 12.56
N PRO A 75 0.80 -9.40 13.07
CA PRO A 75 -0.01 -10.56 12.70
C PRO A 75 -1.48 -10.34 13.06
N GLU A 76 -2.39 -10.75 12.18
CA GLU A 76 -3.82 -10.81 12.51
C GLU A 76 -4.01 -11.77 13.70
N ARG A 77 -4.75 -11.33 14.72
CA ARG A 77 -5.00 -12.09 15.96
C ARG A 77 -6.11 -13.11 15.80
#